data_AF-A0A4U5WSH8-F1
#
_entry.id   AF-A0A4U5WSH8-F1
#
_cell.length_a   1.000
_cell.length_b   1.000
_cell.length_c   1.000
_cell.angle_alpha   90.00
_cell.angle_beta   90.00
_cell.angle_gamma   90.00
#
_symmetry.space_group_name_H-M   'P 1'
#
loop_
_entity.id
_entity.type
_entity.pdbx_description
1 polymer ?
#
loop_
_entity_poly.entity_id
_entity_poly.type
_entity_poly.pdbx_seq_one_letter_code
_entity_poly.pdbx_strand_id
1 'polypeptide(L)'
;MLSALLGMHDSLALAERSIDFHRDHLTRALDPERQIGPQEVSHLLDGTRRLAEAVAVREAQATSVTAVLQSLARVPAPTPPTSSPPAPAPPLVPPSPARSR
;
A
#
# COMPACT_ATOMS: atom_id res chain seq x y z
N MET A 1 11.34 7.41 -9.42
CA MET A 1 10.19 7.02 -8.58
C MET A 1 9.89 5.53 -8.67
N LEU A 2 9.73 4.96 -9.87
CA LEU A 2 9.69 3.49 -10.05
C LEU A 2 10.94 2.80 -9.45
N SER A 3 12.13 3.33 -9.72
CA SER A 3 13.40 2.85 -9.14
C SER A 3 13.43 2.87 -7.61
N ALA A 4 12.80 3.87 -6.98
CA ALA A 4 12.69 3.95 -5.53
C ALA A 4 11.74 2.87 -4.99
N LEU A 5 10.58 2.67 -5.63
CA LEU A 5 9.66 1.60 -5.29
C LEU A 5 10.28 0.21 -5.42
N LEU A 6 11.09 -0.01 -6.47
CA LEU A 6 11.83 -1.26 -6.65
C LEU A 6 12.88 -1.45 -5.56
N GLY A 7 13.68 -0.42 -5.24
CA GLY A 7 14.66 -0.50 -4.14
C GLY A 7 14.02 -0.73 -2.77
N MET A 8 12.83 -0.15 -2.52
CA MET A 8 12.06 -0.40 -1.30
C MET A 8 11.50 -1.83 -1.26
N HIS A 9 11.05 -2.36 -2.41
CA HIS A 9 10.62 -3.76 -2.53
C HIS A 9 11.77 -4.73 -2.24
N ASP A 10 12.95 -4.49 -2.81
CA ASP A 10 14.13 -5.34 -2.56
C ASP A 10 14.54 -5.31 -1.09
N SER A 11 14.47 -4.13 -0.46
CA SER A 11 14.75 -3.96 0.98
C SER A 11 13.73 -4.70 1.85
N LEU A 12 12.45 -4.68 1.47
CA LEU A 12 11.39 -5.42 2.15
C LEU A 12 11.58 -6.94 2.00
N ALA A 13 11.87 -7.42 0.79
CA ALA A 13 12.10 -8.83 0.51
C ALA A 13 13.33 -9.36 1.26
N LEU A 14 14.38 -8.56 1.38
CA LEU A 14 15.55 -8.88 2.19
C LEU A 14 15.20 -9.01 3.68
N ALA A 15 14.42 -8.06 4.22
CA ALA A 15 13.98 -8.10 5.61
C ALA A 15 13.14 -9.35 5.90
N GLU A 16 12.21 -9.71 5.01
CA GLU A 16 11.39 -10.92 5.14
C GLU A 16 12.24 -12.19 5.14
N ARG A 17 13.20 -12.31 4.21
CA ARG A 17 14.13 -13.45 4.20
C ARG A 17 14.99 -13.52 5.46
N SER A 18 15.38 -12.36 6.01
CA SER A 18 16.13 -12.29 7.28
C SER A 18 15.29 -12.74 8.47
N ILE A 19 13.99 -12.39 8.49
CA ILE A 19 13.03 -12.83 9.52
C ILE A 19 12.90 -14.35 9.48
N ASP A 20 12.66 -14.94 8.30
CA ASP A 20 12.54 -16.38 8.13
C ASP A 20 13.81 -17.10 8.61
N PHE A 21 14.98 -16.61 8.21
CA PHE A 21 16.26 -17.17 8.63
C PHE A 21 16.44 -17.14 10.15
N HIS A 22 16.23 -16.00 10.80
CA HIS A 22 16.41 -15.89 12.25
C HIS A 22 15.36 -16.68 13.02
N ARG A 23 14.11 -16.71 12.54
CA ARG A 23 13.04 -17.52 13.15
C ARG A 23 13.35 -19.01 13.06
N ASP A 24 13.79 -19.50 11.90
CA ASP A 24 14.10 -20.92 11.70
C ASP A 24 15.36 -21.33 12.48
N HIS A 25 16.33 -20.43 12.61
CA HIS A 25 17.49 -20.64 13.47
C HIS A 25 17.07 -20.74 14.95
N LEU A 26 16.23 -19.81 15.44
CA LEU A 26 15.73 -19.83 16.82
C LEU A 26 14.86 -21.06 17.10
N THR A 27 14.00 -21.45 16.17
CA THR A 27 13.16 -22.66 16.30
C THR A 27 14.03 -23.90 16.50
N ARG A 28 15.11 -24.05 15.73
CA ARG A 28 16.07 -25.15 15.88
C ARG A 28 16.87 -25.08 17.18
N ALA A 29 17.20 -23.87 17.63
CA ALA A 29 17.95 -23.66 18.87
C ALA A 29 17.10 -23.90 20.13
N LEU A 30 15.77 -23.71 20.03
CA LEU A 30 14.79 -23.92 21.10
C LEU A 30 14.11 -25.30 21.04
N ASP A 31 14.68 -26.24 20.28
CA ASP A 31 14.14 -27.59 20.20
C ASP A 31 14.05 -28.21 21.61
N PRO A 32 12.87 -28.73 22.01
CA PRO A 32 12.64 -29.22 23.37
C PRO A 32 13.51 -30.43 23.74
N GLU A 33 14.06 -31.15 22.76
CA GLU A 33 14.99 -32.26 23.01
C GLU A 33 16.43 -31.79 23.22
N ARG A 34 16.72 -30.50 22.98
CA ARG A 34 18.06 -29.93 23.03
C ARG A 34 18.32 -29.20 24.36
N GLN A 35 19.39 -29.58 25.05
CA GLN A 35 19.84 -28.83 26.24
C GLN A 35 20.50 -27.53 25.81
N ILE A 36 20.09 -26.41 26.41
CA ILE A 36 20.62 -25.07 26.14
C ILE A 36 21.81 -24.81 27.07
N GLY A 37 22.99 -24.69 26.49
CA GLY A 37 24.21 -24.35 27.23
C GLY A 37 24.31 -22.86 27.57
N PRO A 38 25.17 -22.45 28.54
CA PRO A 38 25.33 -21.06 28.95
C PRO A 38 25.74 -20.11 27.80
N GLN A 39 26.63 -20.56 26.91
CA GLN A 39 27.05 -19.79 25.74
C GLN A 39 25.92 -19.67 24.71
N GLU A 40 25.06 -20.68 24.61
CA GLU A 40 23.94 -20.71 23.66
C GLU A 40 22.84 -19.72 24.04
N VAL A 41 22.67 -19.44 25.34
CA VAL A 41 21.78 -18.37 25.82
C VAL A 41 22.17 -17.03 25.20
N SER A 42 23.46 -16.72 25.11
CA SER A 42 23.92 -15.47 24.47
C SER A 42 23.61 -15.43 22.97
N HIS A 43 23.75 -16.57 22.27
CA HIS A 43 23.39 -16.69 20.86
C HIS A 43 21.88 -16.63 20.62
N LEU A 44 21.06 -17.16 21.54
CA LEU A 44 19.61 -17.02 21.52
C LEU A 44 19.18 -15.56 21.71
N LEU A 45 19.82 -14.84 22.64
CA LEU A 45 19.56 -13.41 22.85
C LEU A 45 19.99 -12.57 21.63
N ASP A 46 21.15 -12.85 21.04
CA ASP A 46 21.56 -12.17 19.80
C ASP A 46 20.64 -12.52 18.63
N GLY A 47 20.22 -13.78 18.50
CA GLY A 47 19.29 -14.24 17.48
C GLY A 47 17.91 -13.58 17.60
N THR A 48 17.37 -13.47 18.81
CA THR A 48 16.08 -12.79 19.06
C THR A 48 16.19 -11.29 18.81
N ARG A 49 17.31 -10.67 19.18
CA ARG A 49 17.59 -9.26 18.84
C ARG A 49 17.61 -9.03 17.33
N ARG A 50 18.35 -9.86 16.57
CA ARG A 50 18.42 -9.75 15.10
C ARG A 50 17.06 -9.97 14.44
N LEU A 51 16.26 -10.89 14.98
CA LEU A 51 14.88 -11.09 14.52
C LEU A 51 14.04 -9.82 14.74
N ALA A 52 14.12 -9.22 15.93
CA ALA A 52 13.39 -7.98 16.23
C ALA A 52 13.83 -6.80 15.35
N GLU A 53 15.13 -6.66 15.10
CA GLU A 53 15.68 -5.65 14.18
C GLU A 53 15.15 -5.85 12.75
N ALA A 54 15.12 -7.09 12.25
CA ALA A 54 14.59 -7.40 10.92
C ALA A 54 13.08 -7.10 10.81
N VAL A 55 12.29 -7.40 11.86
CA VAL A 55 10.87 -7.04 11.94
C VAL A 55 10.68 -5.53 11.93
N ALA A 56 11.46 -4.79 12.72
CA ALA A 56 11.38 -3.33 12.76
C ALA A 56 11.69 -2.71 11.38
N VAL A 57 12.70 -3.22 10.66
CA VAL A 57 13.00 -2.77 9.29
C VAL A 57 11.84 -3.09 8.35
N ARG A 58 11.27 -4.30 8.42
CA ARG A 58 10.11 -4.69 7.59
C ARG A 58 8.93 -3.74 7.82
N GLU A 59 8.61 -3.42 9.07
CA GLU A 59 7.52 -2.50 9.40
C GLU A 59 7.77 -1.09 8.87
N ALA A 60 8.96 -0.54 9.09
CA ALA A 60 9.33 0.77 8.57
C ALA A 60 9.26 0.86 7.03
N GLN A 61 9.71 -0.18 6.34
CA GLN A 61 9.61 -0.27 4.88
C GLN A 61 8.15 -0.40 4.42
N ALA A 62 7.35 -1.23 5.07
CA ALA A 62 5.94 -1.39 4.76
C ALA A 62 5.18 -0.05 4.89
N THR A 63 5.37 0.67 6.00
CA THR A 63 4.78 2.00 6.20
C THR A 63 5.20 2.97 5.10
N SER A 64 6.49 2.99 4.75
CA SER A 64 7.03 3.90 3.74
C SER A 64 6.49 3.58 2.35
N VAL A 65 6.46 2.29 1.96
CA VAL A 65 5.91 1.84 0.67
C VAL A 65 4.42 2.18 0.58
N THR A 66 3.63 1.93 1.64
CA THR A 66 2.22 2.29 1.67
C THR A 66 2.02 3.79 1.48
N ALA A 67 2.79 4.63 2.17
CA ALA A 67 2.71 6.09 2.03
C ALA A 67 3.04 6.54 0.60
N VAL A 68 4.08 5.97 -0.03
CA VAL A 68 4.41 6.26 -1.43
C VAL A 68 3.26 5.83 -2.34
N LEU A 69 2.74 4.61 -2.21
CA LEU A 69 1.64 4.13 -3.04
C LEU A 69 0.36 5.00 -2.89
N GLN A 70 0.05 5.43 -1.67
CA GLN A 70 -1.05 6.37 -1.41
C GLN A 70 -0.81 7.74 -2.05
N SER A 71 0.41 8.26 -2.01
CA SER A 71 0.76 9.53 -2.68
C SER A 71 0.60 9.47 -4.20
N LEU A 72 0.70 8.25 -4.78
CA LEU A 72 0.52 8.01 -6.21
C LEU A 72 -0.91 7.66 -6.60
N ALA A 73 -1.78 7.38 -5.62
CA ALA A 73 -3.17 7.07 -5.89
C ALA A 73 -3.86 8.26 -6.56
N ARG A 74 -4.61 7.97 -7.63
CA ARG A 74 -5.25 9.01 -8.44
C ARG A 74 -6.37 9.66 -7.62
N VAL A 75 -6.30 10.98 -7.41
CA VAL A 75 -7.42 11.74 -6.84
C VAL A 75 -8.60 11.65 -7.81
N PRO A 76 -9.81 11.27 -7.35
CA PRO A 76 -10.99 11.29 -8.21
C PRO A 76 -11.17 12.69 -8.80
N ALA A 77 -11.34 12.78 -10.11
CA ALA A 77 -11.63 14.06 -10.75
C ALA A 77 -12.90 14.65 -10.11
N PRO A 78 -12.92 15.95 -9.79
CA PRO A 78 -14.12 16.59 -9.28
C PRO A 78 -15.26 16.35 -10.27
N THR A 79 -16.37 15.81 -9.78
CA THR A 79 -17.60 15.66 -10.57
C THR A 79 -17.97 17.03 -11.12
N PRO A 80 -18.07 17.22 -12.44
CA PRO A 80 -18.52 18.49 -12.99
C PRO A 80 -19.94 18.78 -12.46
N PRO A 81 -20.28 20.04 -12.16
CA PRO A 81 -21.64 20.37 -11.75
C PRO A 81 -22.60 19.92 -12.85
N THR A 82 -23.67 19.23 -12.46
CA THR A 82 -24.72 18.77 -13.37
C THR A 82 -25.22 19.95 -14.18
N SER A 83 -24.86 20.00 -15.48
CA SER A 83 -25.47 20.96 -16.39
C SER A 83 -26.96 20.63 -16.45
N SER A 84 -27.79 21.59 -16.00
CA SER A 84 -29.24 21.48 -16.14
C SER A 84 -29.59 21.22 -17.61
N PRO A 85 -30.52 20.30 -17.93
CA PRO A 85 -30.90 20.04 -19.31
C PRO A 85 -31.44 21.32 -19.97
N PRO A 86 -31.14 21.58 -21.25
CA PRO A 86 -31.61 22.77 -21.94
C PRO A 86 -33.14 22.82 -21.95
N ALA A 87 -33.69 24.00 -21.64
CA ALA A 87 -35.14 24.21 -21.57
C ALA A 87 -35.83 23.92 -22.92
N PRO A 88 -37.08 23.41 -22.91
CA PRO A 88 -37.82 23.12 -24.14
C PRO A 88 -38.02 24.39 -24.98
N ALA A 89 -37.86 24.27 -26.30
CA ALA A 89 -38.09 25.38 -27.22
C ALA A 89 -39.56 25.86 -27.16
N PRO A 90 -39.81 27.18 -27.25
CA PRO A 90 -41.16 27.71 -27.20
C PRO A 90 -41.98 27.27 -28.43
N PRO A 91 -43.30 27.09 -28.29
CA PRO A 91 -44.16 26.66 -29.38
C PRO A 91 -44.23 27.72 -30.49
N LEU A 92 -44.11 27.26 -31.74
CA LEU A 92 -44.20 28.10 -32.92
C LEU A 92 -45.66 28.51 -33.17
N VAL A 93 -45.94 29.81 -33.18
CA VAL A 93 -47.27 30.35 -33.50
C VAL A 93 -47.47 30.28 -35.02
N PRO A 94 -48.55 29.65 -35.53
CA PRO A 94 -48.79 29.60 -36.97
C PRO A 94 -49.20 30.98 -37.52
N PRO A 95 -48.81 31.34 -38.75
CA PRO A 95 -49.19 32.61 -39.36
C PRO A 95 -50.69 32.62 -39.70
N SER A 96 -51.38 33.67 -39.27
CA SER A 96 -52.81 33.90 -39.56
C SER A 96 -52.99 34.24 -41.05
N PRO A 97 -53.99 33.67 -41.75
CA PRO A 97 -54.21 33.98 -43.15
C PRO A 97 -54.69 35.43 -43.32
N ALA A 98 -53.98 36.18 -44.18
CA ALA A 98 -54.37 37.52 -44.58
C ALA A 98 -55.69 37.45 -45.37
N ARG A 99 -56.70 38.21 -44.93
CA ARG A 99 -58.01 38.31 -45.55
C ARG A 99 -57.91 39.24 -46.77
N SER A 100 -58.03 38.68 -47.98
CA SER A 100 -58.12 39.49 -49.22
C SER A 100 -59.45 40.24 -49.26
N ARG A 101 -59.40 41.47 -49.77
CA ARG A 101 -60.52 42.43 -49.89
C ARG A 101 -61.37 42.15 -51.11
#